data_AF-X1UN35-F1
#
_entry.id   AF-X1UN35-F1
#
_cell.length_a   1.000
_cell.length_b   1.000
_cell.length_c   1.000
_cell.angle_alpha   90.00
_cell.angle_beta   90.00
_cell.angle_gamma   90.00
#
_symmetry.space_group_name_H-M   'P 1'
#
loop_
_entity.id
_entity.type
_entity.pdbx_description
1 polymer ?
#
loop_
_entity_poly.entity_id
_entity_poly.type
_entity_poly.pdbx_seq_one_letter_code
_entity_poly.pdbx_strand_id
1 'polypeptide(L)'
;LEGLTYDRKEISATAIQSGDHIILLMSDYNDEKPYRGKVTVTFPVKLQGTLRDLGAKKSGGTIKGKKITITNWAPGVQGAHTGLYYIGSRTFK
;
A
#
# COMPACT_ATOMS: atom_id res chain seq x y z
N LEU A 1 2.82 -8.34 -9.24
CA LEU A 1 1.67 -7.76 -9.98
C LEU A 1 2.21 -6.71 -10.92
N GLU A 2 2.24 -7.02 -12.21
CA GLU A 2 2.70 -6.08 -13.24
C GLU A 2 1.60 -5.06 -13.57
N GLY A 3 1.99 -3.82 -13.92
CA GLY A 3 1.05 -2.76 -14.29
C GLY A 3 0.40 -2.00 -13.12
N LEU A 4 0.96 -2.08 -11.92
CA LEU A 4 0.61 -1.20 -10.80
C LEU A 4 1.09 0.23 -11.11
N THR A 5 0.23 1.23 -10.86
CA THR A 5 0.59 2.65 -11.03
C THR A 5 0.32 3.44 -9.76
N TYR A 6 0.99 4.58 -9.62
CA TYR A 6 0.90 5.45 -8.44
C TYR A 6 1.03 6.93 -8.85
N ASP A 7 0.41 7.82 -8.08
CA ASP A 7 0.27 9.25 -8.41
C ASP A 7 1.36 10.16 -7.81
N ARG A 8 2.40 9.57 -7.21
CA ARG A 8 3.54 10.25 -6.59
C ARG A 8 4.84 9.73 -7.17
N LYS A 9 5.69 10.62 -7.67
CA LYS A 9 7.00 10.27 -8.25
C LYS A 9 8.02 9.86 -7.18
N GLU A 10 7.79 10.33 -5.96
CA GLU A 10 8.55 10.07 -4.74
C GLU A 10 8.41 8.61 -4.30
N ILE A 11 7.26 7.99 -4.62
CA ILE A 11 6.91 6.66 -4.17
C ILE A 11 7.15 5.66 -5.29
N SER A 12 7.79 4.55 -4.97
CA SER A 12 7.73 3.33 -5.76
C SER A 12 6.85 2.30 -5.04
N ALA A 13 6.09 1.52 -5.81
CA ALA A 13 5.22 0.51 -5.24
C ALA A 13 5.26 -0.78 -6.05
N THR A 14 5.19 -1.90 -5.34
CA THR A 14 5.06 -3.24 -5.93
C THR A 14 4.09 -4.08 -5.11
N ALA A 15 3.48 -5.07 -5.74
CA ALA A 15 2.54 -5.94 -5.05
C ALA A 15 2.67 -7.40 -5.48
N ILE A 16 2.44 -8.31 -4.53
CA ILE A 16 2.35 -9.75 -4.75
C ILE A 16 0.90 -10.17 -4.48
N GLN A 17 0.36 -11.06 -5.31
CA GLN A 17 -1.01 -11.57 -5.18
C GLN A 17 -1.01 -13.10 -5.07
N SER A 18 -1.85 -13.62 -4.17
CA SER A 18 -2.20 -15.04 -4.05
C SER A 18 -3.70 -15.17 -3.80
N GLY A 19 -4.47 -15.52 -4.82
CA GLY A 19 -5.93 -15.54 -4.73
C GLY A 19 -6.50 -14.13 -4.50
N ASP A 20 -7.33 -13.96 -3.46
CA ASP A 20 -7.89 -12.66 -3.03
C ASP A 20 -6.94 -11.88 -2.10
N HIS A 21 -5.78 -12.45 -1.77
CA HIS A 21 -4.80 -11.85 -0.87
C HIS A 21 -3.74 -11.08 -1.64
N ILE A 22 -3.51 -9.83 -1.23
CA ILE A 22 -2.47 -8.97 -1.81
C ILE A 22 -1.60 -8.39 -0.71
N ILE A 23 -0.29 -8.46 -0.93
CA ILE A 23 0.70 -7.70 -0.18
C ILE A 23 1.20 -6.58 -1.07
N LEU A 24 1.05 -5.34 -0.60
CA LEU A 24 1.51 -4.13 -1.27
C LEU A 24 2.68 -3.55 -0.46
N LEU A 25 3.81 -3.39 -1.14
CA LEU A 25 4.99 -2.71 -0.63
C LEU A 25 5.05 -1.33 -1.28
N MET A 26 5.24 -0.29 -0.49
CA MET A 26 5.43 1.08 -0.96
C MET A 26 6.67 1.66 -0.31
N SER A 27 7.47 2.42 -1.06
CA SER A 27 8.71 2.98 -0.55
C SER A 27 9.00 4.35 -1.14
N ASP A 28 9.57 5.24 -0.32
CA ASP A 28 10.10 6.55 -0.72
C ASP A 28 11.64 6.57 -0.76
N TYR A 29 12.28 5.40 -0.95
CA TYR A 29 13.74 5.23 -0.90
C TYR A 29 14.54 6.15 -1.84
N ASN A 30 13.86 6.75 -2.83
CA ASN A 30 14.48 7.67 -3.79
C ASN A 30 14.63 9.10 -3.25
N ASP A 31 14.06 9.42 -2.08
CA ASP A 31 14.09 10.77 -1.51
C ASP A 31 14.95 10.86 -0.23
N GLU A 32 15.74 11.93 -0.12
CA GLU A 32 16.56 12.23 1.06
C GLU A 32 15.72 12.54 2.32
N LYS A 33 14.44 12.89 2.14
CA LYS A 33 13.51 13.21 3.21
C LYS A 33 12.27 12.34 3.08
N PRO A 34 11.83 11.67 4.16
CA PRO A 34 10.64 10.83 4.12
C PRO A 34 9.41 11.59 3.63
N TYR A 35 8.76 11.08 2.58
CA TYR A 35 7.48 11.60 2.11
C TYR A 35 6.40 11.30 3.15
N ARG A 36 5.55 12.29 3.39
CA ARG A 36 4.36 12.14 4.23
C ARG A 36 3.18 12.77 3.54
N GLY A 37 2.14 11.99 3.28
CA GLY A 37 0.92 12.52 2.69
C GLY A 37 0.12 11.52 1.89
N LYS A 38 -0.70 12.07 0.98
CA LYS A 38 -1.65 11.29 0.22
C LYS A 38 -0.99 10.61 -0.98
N VAL A 39 -1.13 9.29 -1.05
CA VAL A 39 -0.72 8.45 -2.19
C VAL A 39 -1.91 7.65 -2.69
N THR A 40 -2.11 7.66 -4.00
CA THR A 40 -3.10 6.82 -4.69
C THR A 40 -2.38 5.74 -5.48
N VAL A 41 -2.72 4.48 -5.22
CA VAL A 41 -2.21 3.32 -5.97
C VAL A 41 -3.35 2.72 -6.79
N THR A 42 -3.12 2.50 -8.09
CA THR A 42 -4.06 1.85 -8.98
C THR A 42 -3.54 0.47 -9.38
N PHE A 43 -4.38 -0.54 -9.19
CA PHE A 43 -4.10 -1.93 -9.48
C PHE A 43 -4.64 -2.32 -10.86
N PRO A 44 -3.98 -3.25 -11.56
CA PRO A 44 -4.46 -3.76 -12.84
C PRO A 44 -5.77 -4.56 -12.68
N VAL A 45 -5.97 -5.17 -11.51
CA VAL A 45 -7.11 -6.01 -11.14
C VAL A 45 -8.05 -5.33 -10.15
N LYS A 46 -9.31 -5.76 -10.11
CA LYS A 46 -10.24 -5.33 -9.06
C LYS A 46 -9.86 -5.98 -7.75
N LEU A 47 -9.84 -5.17 -6.69
CA LEU A 47 -9.59 -5.55 -5.32
C LEU A 47 -10.91 -5.67 -4.57
N GLN A 48 -10.94 -6.61 -3.62
CA GLN A 48 -12.03 -6.76 -2.67
C GLN A 48 -11.45 -7.21 -1.33
N GLY A 49 -11.68 -6.43 -0.28
CA GLY A 49 -11.21 -6.78 1.06
C GLY A 49 -10.96 -5.55 1.91
N THR A 50 -10.24 -5.74 3.01
CA THR A 50 -9.86 -4.64 3.92
C THR A 50 -8.38 -4.34 3.75
N LEU A 51 -8.04 -3.07 3.55
CA LEU A 51 -6.68 -2.58 3.60
C LEU A 51 -6.21 -2.57 5.05
N ARG A 52 -5.03 -3.13 5.32
CA ARG A 52 -4.39 -3.11 6.64
C ARG A 52 -2.96 -2.65 6.49
N ASP A 53 -2.59 -1.63 7.26
CA ASP A 53 -1.19 -1.22 7.44
C ASP A 53 -0.56 -2.15 8.46
N LEU A 54 0.36 -3.01 8.00
CA LEU A 54 1.00 -4.03 8.83
C LEU A 54 2.04 -3.43 9.77
N GLY A 55 2.69 -2.33 9.38
CA GLY A 55 3.67 -1.64 10.23
C GLY A 55 3.00 -0.90 11.38
N ALA A 56 1.93 -0.15 11.08
CA ALA A 56 1.18 0.61 12.07
C ALA A 56 0.12 -0.22 12.82
N LYS A 57 -0.14 -1.46 12.40
CA LYS A 57 -1.23 -2.32 12.89
C LYS A 57 -2.60 -1.64 12.84
N LYS A 58 -2.87 -0.92 11.75
CA LYS A 58 -4.12 -0.15 11.56
C LYS A 58 -4.93 -0.67 10.38
N SER A 59 -6.25 -0.62 10.51
CA SER A 59 -7.17 -0.86 9.39
C SER A 59 -7.37 0.43 8.60
N GLY A 60 -7.12 0.36 7.29
CA GLY A 60 -7.33 1.46 6.33
C GLY A 60 -8.72 1.45 5.68
N GLY A 61 -9.60 0.53 6.07
CA GLY A 61 -10.97 0.43 5.58
C GLY A 61 -11.18 -0.58 4.45
N THR A 62 -12.43 -0.70 4.02
CA THR A 62 -12.84 -1.65 2.96
C THR A 62 -12.55 -1.08 1.58
N ILE A 63 -11.93 -1.88 0.73
CA ILE A 63 -11.63 -1.58 -0.67
C ILE A 63 -12.55 -2.38 -1.57
N LYS A 64 -13.15 -1.68 -2.54
CA LYS A 64 -13.93 -2.27 -3.64
C LYS A 64 -13.63 -1.50 -4.92
N GLY A 65 -12.80 -2.08 -5.77
CA GLY A 65 -12.39 -1.45 -7.03
C GLY A 65 -10.89 -1.57 -7.27
N LYS A 66 -10.35 -0.74 -8.16
CA LYS A 66 -8.93 -0.83 -8.57
C LYS A 66 -8.02 0.16 -7.85
N LYS A 67 -8.58 1.14 -7.13
CA LYS A 67 -7.81 2.24 -6.55
C LYS A 67 -7.81 2.15 -5.03
N ILE A 68 -6.67 2.47 -4.45
CA ILE A 68 -6.49 2.64 -3.01
C ILE A 68 -5.91 4.02 -2.80
N THR A 69 -6.49 4.76 -1.86
CA THR A 69 -5.97 6.07 -1.45
C THR A 69 -5.54 5.97 0.00
N ILE A 70 -4.25 6.15 0.26
CA ILE A 70 -3.69 6.24 1.61
C ILE A 70 -3.49 7.74 1.87
N THR A 71 -4.27 8.32 2.79
CA THR A 71 -4.30 9.78 3.02
C THR A 71 -3.08 10.30 3.76
N ASN A 72 -2.58 9.51 4.72
CA ASN A 72 -1.44 9.85 5.57
C ASN A 72 -0.39 8.75 5.45
N TRP A 73 0.06 8.48 4.22
CA TRP A 73 1.18 7.57 4.02
C TRP A 73 2.42 8.14 4.71
N ALA A 74 3.13 7.28 5.41
CA ALA A 74 4.45 7.52 5.95
C ALA A 74 5.17 6.16 5.98
N PRO A 75 6.51 6.13 5.88
CA PRO A 75 7.23 4.88 6.03
C PRO A 75 7.00 4.34 7.46
N GLY A 76 6.48 3.12 7.54
CA GLY A 76 6.13 2.45 8.80
C GLY A 76 7.35 1.89 9.52
N VAL A 77 8.49 1.79 8.85
CA VAL A 77 9.76 1.31 9.40
C VAL A 77 10.83 2.39 9.24
N GLN A 78 11.29 2.94 10.37
CA GLN A 78 12.33 3.98 10.40
C GLN A 78 13.63 3.46 9.76
N GLY A 79 14.22 4.25 8.86
CA GLY A 79 15.44 3.89 8.12
C GLY A 79 15.22 3.00 6.89
N ALA A 80 14.10 2.26 6.82
CA ALA A 80 13.77 1.43 5.66
C ALA A 80 12.93 2.15 4.60
N HIS A 81 12.41 3.35 4.90
CA HIS A 81 11.70 4.18 3.90
C HIS A 81 10.55 3.42 3.22
N THR A 82 9.85 2.58 3.98
CA THR A 82 8.91 1.58 3.45
C THR A 82 7.64 1.47 4.28
N GLY A 83 6.49 1.36 3.62
CA GLY A 83 5.20 0.95 4.17
C GLY A 83 4.78 -0.41 3.62
N LEU A 84 4.22 -1.26 4.48
CA LEU A 84 3.76 -2.60 4.14
C LEU A 84 2.27 -2.73 4.40
N TYR A 85 1.53 -3.09 3.37
CA TYR A 85 0.08 -3.19 3.40
C TYR A 85 -0.39 -4.59 2.98
N TYR A 86 -1.46 -5.03 3.61
CA TYR A 86 -2.20 -6.22 3.20
C TYR A 86 -3.61 -5.82 2.77
N ILE A 87 -4.10 -6.41 1.68
CA ILE A 87 -5.47 -6.27 1.21
C ILE A 87 -6.06 -7.67 1.10
N GLY A 88 -7.18 -7.89 1.79
CA GLY A 88 -7.90 -9.14 1.72
C GLY A 88 -8.94 -9.30 2.82
N SER A 89 -9.65 -10.41 2.77
CA SER A 89 -10.76 -10.76 3.67
C SER A 89 -10.29 -11.16 5.08
N ARG A 90 -9.14 -11.85 5.21
CA ARG A 90 -8.62 -12.33 6.50
C ARG A 90 -8.19 -11.21 7.43
N THR A 91 -8.59 -11.27 8.70
CA THR A 91 -7.97 -10.53 9.80
C THR A 91 -6.78 -11.33 10.34
N PHE A 92 -5.63 -10.69 10.51
CA PHE A 92 -4.54 -11.27 11.30
C PHE A 92 -4.95 -11.18 12.78
N LYS A 93 -4.93 -12.32 13.47
CA LYS A 93 -5.08 -12.39 14.93
C LYS A 93 -3.73 -12.19 15.58
#